data_AF-A0A6P2A4X6-F1
#
_entry.id   AF-A0A6P2A4X6-F1
#
_cell.length_a   1.000
_cell.length_b   1.000
_cell.length_c   1.000
_cell.angle_alpha   90.00
_cell.angle_beta   90.00
_cell.angle_gamma   90.00
#
_symmetry.space_group_name_H-M   'P 1'
#
loop_
_entity.id
_entity.type
_entity.pdbx_description
1 polymer ?
#
loop_
_entity_poly.entity_id
_entity_poly.type
_entity_poly.pdbx_seq_one_letter_code
_entity_poly.pdbx_strand_id
1 'polypeptide(L)'
;TSIVPVDEFSREEYLVMLTKGGNIKKTELAAFSNIRANGLIAISLEEGDQLRWVRRARVEDSILVGSRLGMAIHFRCTHAQLRPLSRATRGVRAMKLKKGDELVGMDILPAAILDTLNTEEAETAETETVEIEAVEIETAEIENQEESTEVPSNGNIGPWVLVITMGGYGKRVPVAQFRLQNRAGQGLMATKFKNRKGKDKLATLRIVNNDDDEIMMVTNRGIIIRQAVNAISIQSRSATGVRVQRLDEEDAINGVAIVPPDAVDDVEVLEEAE
;
A
#
# COMPACT_ATOMS: atom_id res chain seq x y z
N THR A 1 -11.07 -1.10 11.02
CA THR A 1 -12.03 -2.22 10.88
C THR A 1 -12.33 -2.35 9.40
N SER A 2 -12.51 -3.56 8.88
CA SER A 2 -12.72 -3.82 7.45
C SER A 2 -14.00 -4.63 7.26
N ILE A 3 -14.68 -4.41 6.14
CA ILE A 3 -15.77 -5.25 5.66
C ILE A 3 -15.21 -5.95 4.42
N VAL A 4 -15.46 -7.26 4.32
CA VAL A 4 -14.93 -8.10 3.24
C VAL A 4 -16.11 -8.85 2.64
N PRO A 5 -16.53 -8.52 1.41
CA PRO A 5 -17.57 -9.28 0.72
C PRO A 5 -17.04 -10.67 0.35
N VAL A 6 -17.89 -11.68 0.53
CA VAL A 6 -17.58 -13.10 0.31
C VAL A 6 -18.83 -13.78 -0.23
N ASP A 7 -18.70 -14.39 -1.41
CA ASP A 7 -19.78 -15.16 -2.02
C ASP A 7 -19.71 -16.64 -1.59
N GLU A 8 -18.50 -17.16 -1.38
CA GLU A 8 -18.25 -18.54 -0.96
C GLU A 8 -17.13 -18.68 0.07
N PHE A 9 -17.24 -19.67 0.95
CA PHE A 9 -16.25 -19.94 1.99
C PHE A 9 -15.25 -21.03 1.57
N SER A 10 -14.39 -20.68 0.61
CA SER A 10 -13.36 -21.56 0.03
C SER A 10 -12.18 -21.87 0.98
N ARG A 11 -11.47 -22.98 0.73
CA ARG A 11 -10.18 -23.32 1.38
C ARG A 11 -8.95 -22.79 0.63
N GLU A 12 -9.15 -22.31 -0.60
CA GLU A 12 -8.11 -21.77 -1.46
C GLU A 12 -7.88 -20.26 -1.20
N GLU A 13 -8.84 -19.63 -0.54
CA GLU A 13 -8.77 -18.23 -0.14
C GLU A 13 -8.57 -18.09 1.36
N TYR A 14 -7.94 -16.99 1.73
CA TYR A 14 -7.58 -16.69 3.11
C TYR A 14 -8.00 -15.29 3.51
N LEU A 15 -8.38 -15.14 4.77
CA LEU A 15 -8.40 -13.83 5.43
C LEU A 15 -7.03 -13.56 6.04
N VAL A 16 -6.39 -12.50 5.54
CA VAL A 16 -5.18 -11.90 6.11
C VAL A 16 -5.60 -10.77 7.03
N MET A 17 -5.30 -10.93 8.30
CA MET A 17 -5.63 -10.02 9.39
C MET A 17 -4.37 -9.36 9.91
N LEU A 18 -4.39 -8.04 10.08
CA LEU A 18 -3.26 -7.27 10.56
C LEU A 18 -3.67 -6.34 11.70
N THR A 19 -2.91 -6.41 12.78
CA THR A 19 -3.09 -5.56 13.96
C THR A 19 -2.25 -4.30 13.87
N LYS A 20 -2.67 -3.29 14.65
CA LYS A 20 -1.96 -2.02 14.79
C LYS A 20 -0.52 -2.22 15.29
N GLY A 21 -0.32 -3.14 16.24
CA GLY A 21 0.97 -3.49 16.83
C GLY A 21 1.88 -4.34 15.94
N GLY A 22 1.41 -4.77 14.76
CA GLY A 22 2.23 -5.48 13.78
C GLY A 22 2.18 -7.00 13.83
N ASN A 23 1.16 -7.57 14.47
CA ASN A 23 0.84 -8.99 14.32
C ASN A 23 0.00 -9.18 13.06
N ILE A 24 0.40 -10.14 12.23
CA ILE A 24 -0.31 -10.59 11.04
C ILE A 24 -0.70 -12.05 11.18
N LYS A 25 -1.88 -12.41 10.68
CA LYS A 25 -2.35 -13.78 10.63
C LYS A 25 -3.06 -14.06 9.33
N LYS A 26 -2.81 -15.26 8.78
CA LYS A 26 -3.58 -15.82 7.68
C LYS A 26 -4.44 -16.97 8.20
N THR A 27 -5.72 -16.98 7.86
CA THR A 27 -6.65 -18.06 8.22
C THR A 27 -7.48 -18.39 7.00
N GLU A 28 -7.70 -19.69 6.74
CA GLU A 28 -8.57 -20.16 5.65
C GLU A 28 -9.96 -19.53 5.77
N LEU A 29 -10.51 -19.07 4.64
CA LEU A 29 -11.83 -18.45 4.60
C LEU A 29 -12.92 -19.44 5.04
N ALA A 30 -12.79 -20.72 4.66
CA ALA A 30 -13.63 -21.82 5.13
C ALA A 30 -13.76 -21.92 6.66
N ALA A 31 -12.80 -21.42 7.44
CA ALA A 31 -12.89 -21.43 8.91
C ALA A 31 -13.98 -20.49 9.47
N PHE A 32 -14.58 -19.65 8.61
CA PHE A 32 -15.62 -18.67 8.93
C PHE A 32 -17.00 -19.02 8.34
N SER A 33 -17.19 -20.19 7.73
CA SER A 33 -18.46 -20.59 7.11
C SER A 33 -19.63 -20.69 8.08
N ASN A 34 -19.36 -21.09 9.32
CA ASN A 34 -20.38 -21.30 10.36
C ASN A 34 -20.30 -20.22 11.44
N ILE A 35 -21.03 -19.12 11.24
CA ILE A 35 -21.11 -18.00 12.19
C ILE A 35 -22.34 -18.20 13.08
N ARG A 36 -22.13 -18.16 14.40
CA ARG A 36 -23.20 -18.23 15.41
C ARG A 36 -23.72 -16.84 15.73
N ALA A 37 -24.89 -16.74 16.37
CA ALA A 37 -25.51 -15.47 16.76
C ALA A 37 -24.62 -14.59 17.67
N ASN A 38 -23.77 -15.20 18.51
CA ASN A 38 -22.81 -14.49 19.37
C ASN A 38 -21.49 -14.12 18.67
N GLY A 39 -21.41 -14.31 17.36
CA GLY A 39 -20.22 -14.06 16.57
C GLY A 39 -19.15 -15.14 16.71
N LEU A 40 -18.03 -14.90 16.05
CA LEU A 40 -16.94 -15.86 15.93
C LEU A 40 -15.60 -15.15 16.20
N ILE A 41 -14.80 -15.69 17.12
CA ILE A 41 -13.44 -15.15 17.35
C ILE A 41 -12.66 -15.34 16.05
N ALA A 42 -12.10 -14.25 15.52
CA ALA A 42 -11.28 -14.24 14.32
C ALA A 42 -9.78 -14.19 14.63
N ILE A 43 -9.38 -13.54 15.73
CA ILE A 43 -7.99 -13.37 16.19
C ILE A 43 -7.96 -13.10 17.70
N SER A 44 -6.93 -13.60 18.38
CA SER A 44 -6.66 -13.24 19.78
C SER A 44 -5.78 -12.00 19.83
N LEU A 45 -6.25 -10.93 20.46
CA LEU A 45 -5.52 -9.68 20.58
C LEU A 45 -4.83 -9.59 21.95
N GLU A 46 -3.65 -8.97 21.97
CA GLU A 46 -3.00 -8.57 23.22
C GLU A 46 -3.65 -7.29 23.76
N GLU A 47 -3.47 -7.03 25.05
CA GLU A 47 -3.92 -5.80 25.66
C GLU A 47 -3.31 -4.58 24.97
N GLY A 48 -4.14 -3.63 24.57
CA GLY A 48 -3.73 -2.42 23.85
C GLY A 48 -3.51 -2.60 22.34
N ASP A 49 -3.56 -3.82 21.80
CA ASP A 49 -3.51 -4.06 20.35
C ASP A 49 -4.93 -4.07 19.73
N GLN A 50 -5.01 -3.74 18.45
CA GLN A 50 -6.27 -3.59 17.73
C GLN A 50 -6.17 -4.21 16.35
N LEU A 51 -7.16 -5.04 15.98
CA LEU A 51 -7.32 -5.46 14.60
C LEU A 51 -7.75 -4.26 13.75
N ARG A 52 -6.98 -3.93 12.72
CA ARG A 52 -7.20 -2.72 11.90
C ARG A 52 -7.55 -3.06 10.46
N TRP A 53 -6.86 -4.03 9.87
CA TRP A 53 -7.05 -4.45 8.48
C TRP A 53 -7.38 -5.92 8.39
N VAL A 54 -8.36 -6.23 7.55
CA VAL A 54 -8.67 -7.58 7.08
C VAL A 54 -8.76 -7.51 5.55
N ARG A 55 -8.10 -8.44 4.86
CA ARG A 55 -8.11 -8.55 3.39
C ARG A 55 -8.23 -10.01 2.97
N ARG A 56 -8.88 -10.27 1.84
CA ARG A 56 -8.82 -11.57 1.15
C ARG A 56 -7.50 -11.66 0.38
N ALA A 57 -6.89 -12.83 0.40
CA ALA A 57 -5.70 -13.13 -0.39
C ALA A 57 -5.65 -14.63 -0.72
N ARG A 58 -4.97 -14.95 -1.81
CA ARG A 58 -4.56 -16.31 -2.18
C ARG A 58 -3.09 -16.54 -1.80
N VAL A 59 -2.54 -17.70 -2.14
CA VAL A 59 -1.17 -18.10 -1.73
C VAL A 59 -0.10 -17.41 -2.57
N GLU A 60 -0.43 -17.17 -3.84
CA GLU A 60 0.38 -16.57 -4.90
C GLU A 60 0.54 -15.04 -4.75
N ASP A 61 -0.45 -14.39 -4.11
CA ASP A 61 -0.46 -12.96 -3.86
C ASP A 61 0.69 -12.51 -2.95
N SER A 62 0.90 -11.20 -2.87
CA SER A 62 1.79 -10.60 -1.89
C SER A 62 1.08 -9.55 -1.03
N ILE A 63 1.77 -9.16 0.04
CA ILE A 63 1.26 -8.27 1.08
C ILE A 63 2.22 -7.10 1.17
N LEU A 64 1.70 -5.88 0.98
CA LEU A 64 2.40 -4.63 1.23
C LEU A 64 1.88 -4.04 2.54
N VAL A 65 2.80 -3.78 3.48
CA VAL A 65 2.48 -3.25 4.81
C VAL A 65 3.28 -1.98 5.06
N GLY A 66 2.62 -0.92 5.52
CA GLY A 66 3.25 0.37 5.85
C GLY A 66 3.20 0.69 7.34
N SER A 67 4.27 1.31 7.85
CA SER A 67 4.38 1.82 9.23
C SER A 67 4.23 3.35 9.30
N ARG A 68 3.85 3.84 10.47
CA ARG A 68 3.62 5.26 10.77
C ARG A 68 4.88 6.09 10.57
N LEU A 69 6.05 5.51 10.83
CA LEU A 69 7.35 6.16 10.62
C LEU A 69 7.91 5.99 9.19
N GLY A 70 7.07 5.60 8.23
CA GLY A 70 7.43 5.64 6.81
C GLY A 70 8.25 4.46 6.32
N MET A 71 8.22 3.33 7.02
CA MET A 71 8.78 2.07 6.53
C MET A 71 7.68 1.27 5.85
N ALA A 72 8.01 0.54 4.79
CA ALA A 72 7.10 -0.39 4.13
C ALA A 72 7.79 -1.72 3.85
N ILE A 73 7.12 -2.84 4.11
CA ILE A 73 7.61 -4.17 3.77
C ILE A 73 6.67 -4.80 2.75
N HIS A 74 7.26 -5.49 1.77
CA HIS A 74 6.53 -6.23 0.75
C HIS A 74 6.99 -7.68 0.78
N PHE A 75 6.10 -8.63 1.00
CA PHE A 75 6.44 -10.06 1.07
C PHE A 75 5.33 -10.94 0.51
N ARG A 76 5.68 -12.12 0.00
CA ARG A 76 4.71 -13.07 -0.57
C ARG A 76 3.79 -13.66 0.51
N CYS A 77 2.56 -14.00 0.13
CA CYS A 77 1.57 -14.66 0.97
C CYS A 77 1.78 -16.18 1.06
N THR A 78 2.87 -16.72 0.49
CA THR A 78 3.12 -18.18 0.44
C THR A 78 3.09 -18.84 1.83
N HIS A 79 2.85 -20.15 1.89
CA HIS A 79 2.87 -20.88 3.16
C HIS A 79 4.22 -20.85 3.89
N ALA A 80 5.32 -20.69 3.15
CA ALA A 80 6.66 -20.53 3.71
C ALA A 80 6.80 -19.19 4.46
N GLN A 81 6.27 -18.10 3.88
CA GLN A 81 6.31 -16.78 4.51
C GLN A 81 5.23 -16.63 5.57
N LEU A 82 3.97 -16.97 5.26
CA LEU A 82 2.83 -16.81 6.14
C LEU A 82 1.93 -18.05 6.10
N ARG A 83 2.22 -19.02 6.97
CA ARG A 83 1.41 -20.22 7.11
C ARG A 83 0.00 -19.92 7.62
N PRO A 84 -1.03 -20.65 7.16
CA PRO A 84 -2.38 -20.56 7.73
C PRO A 84 -2.37 -20.98 9.20
N LEU A 85 -3.14 -20.27 10.02
CA LEU A 85 -3.32 -20.52 11.45
C LEU A 85 -4.81 -20.55 11.80
N SER A 86 -5.13 -21.21 12.91
CA SER A 86 -6.50 -21.24 13.43
C SER A 86 -6.96 -19.86 13.94
N ARG A 87 -8.28 -19.69 14.03
CA ARG A 87 -8.91 -18.43 14.40
C ARG A 87 -8.53 -17.91 15.80
N ALA A 88 -8.48 -18.76 16.81
CA ALA A 88 -8.19 -18.36 18.19
C ALA A 88 -6.67 -18.25 18.49
N THR A 89 -5.91 -17.67 17.57
CA THR A 89 -4.46 -17.45 17.73
C THR A 89 -4.10 -15.99 17.47
N ARG A 90 -2.98 -15.54 18.03
CA ARG A 90 -2.47 -14.17 17.94
C ARG A 90 -1.88 -13.79 16.57
N GLY A 91 -1.36 -14.77 15.84
CA GLY A 91 -0.58 -14.52 14.62
C GLY A 91 0.92 -14.37 14.87
N VAL A 92 1.62 -13.92 13.84
CA VAL A 92 3.08 -13.77 13.79
C VAL A 92 3.45 -12.34 13.42
N ARG A 93 4.71 -11.95 13.55
CA ARG A 93 5.14 -10.58 13.23
C ARG A 93 5.08 -10.29 11.73
N ALA A 94 4.48 -9.19 11.33
CA ALA A 94 4.45 -8.69 9.94
C ALA A 94 5.80 -8.06 9.56
N MET A 95 6.24 -7.10 10.36
CA MET A 95 7.50 -6.36 10.17
C MET A 95 8.14 -6.02 11.53
N LYS A 96 9.45 -5.77 11.52
CA LYS A 96 10.17 -5.26 12.67
C LYS A 96 9.94 -3.76 12.80
N LEU A 97 9.10 -3.37 13.75
CA LEU A 97 8.80 -1.98 14.07
C LEU A 97 9.89 -1.36 14.95
N LYS A 98 10.12 -0.05 14.75
CA LYS A 98 10.92 0.76 15.67
C LYS A 98 10.10 1.08 16.93
N LYS A 99 10.77 1.48 18.01
CA LYS A 99 10.09 1.88 19.25
C LYS A 99 9.13 3.04 18.98
N GLY A 100 7.86 2.88 19.37
CA GLY A 100 6.81 3.88 19.16
C GLY A 100 6.29 3.98 17.72
N ASP A 101 6.66 3.05 16.85
CA ASP A 101 6.08 2.89 15.52
C ASP A 101 4.87 1.95 15.59
N GLU A 102 3.97 2.10 14.63
CA GLU A 102 2.74 1.32 14.50
C GLU A 102 2.42 1.14 13.02
N LEU A 103 1.55 0.21 12.67
CA LEU A 103 1.13 0.07 11.28
C LEU A 103 0.06 1.10 10.90
N VAL A 104 0.06 1.49 9.63
CA VAL A 104 -0.89 2.47 9.05
C VAL A 104 -1.61 1.96 7.81
N GLY A 105 -1.13 0.87 7.20
CA GLY A 105 -1.75 0.32 6.01
C GLY A 105 -1.33 -1.12 5.75
N MET A 106 -2.25 -1.87 5.16
CA MET A 106 -1.98 -3.15 4.51
C MET A 106 -2.91 -3.29 3.32
N ASP A 107 -2.32 -3.62 2.18
CA ASP A 107 -3.04 -4.03 0.99
C ASP A 107 -2.41 -5.29 0.40
N ILE A 108 -3.22 -6.01 -0.38
CA ILE A 108 -2.85 -7.23 -1.08
C ILE A 108 -2.57 -6.86 -2.52
N LEU A 109 -1.47 -7.34 -3.06
CA LEU A 109 -1.13 -7.19 -4.46
C LEU A 109 -1.31 -8.55 -5.15
N PRO A 110 -2.25 -8.66 -6.11
CA PRO A 110 -2.49 -9.89 -6.84
C PRO A 110 -1.25 -10.39 -7.59
N ALA A 111 -1.08 -11.71 -7.65
CA ALA A 111 0.05 -12.33 -8.34
C ALA A 111 0.19 -11.90 -9.82
N ALA A 112 -0.93 -11.76 -10.53
CA ALA A 112 -0.94 -11.33 -11.93
C ALA A 112 -0.27 -9.95 -12.14
N ILE A 113 -0.41 -9.04 -11.17
CA ILE A 113 0.24 -7.73 -11.24
C ILE A 113 1.72 -7.82 -10.87
N LEU A 114 2.11 -8.72 -9.98
CA LEU A 114 3.53 -8.94 -9.69
C LEU A 114 4.28 -9.50 -10.90
N ASP A 115 3.67 -10.45 -11.59
CA ASP A 115 4.33 -11.17 -12.68
C ASP A 115 4.56 -10.24 -13.89
N THR A 116 3.58 -9.39 -14.20
CA THR A 116 3.73 -8.32 -15.21
C THR A 116 4.85 -7.34 -14.87
N LEU A 117 4.90 -6.85 -13.63
CA LEU A 117 5.97 -5.95 -13.18
C LEU A 117 7.37 -6.59 -13.28
N ASN A 118 7.49 -7.90 -12.99
CA ASN A 118 8.78 -8.60 -13.10
C ASN A 118 9.20 -8.82 -14.56
N THR A 119 8.25 -9.07 -15.47
CA THR A 119 8.54 -9.22 -16.90
C THR A 119 9.00 -7.89 -17.51
N GLU A 120 8.33 -6.79 -17.18
CA GLU A 120 8.73 -5.45 -17.61
C GLU A 120 10.12 -5.07 -17.07
N GLU A 121 10.45 -5.36 -15.80
CA GLU A 121 11.80 -5.14 -15.26
C GLU A 121 12.87 -5.94 -16.04
N ALA A 122 12.59 -7.18 -16.44
CA ALA A 122 13.52 -8.00 -17.21
C ALA A 122 13.76 -7.45 -18.63
N GLU A 123 12.70 -7.04 -19.33
CA GLU A 123 12.77 -6.45 -20.67
C GLU A 123 13.51 -5.09 -20.67
N THR A 124 13.30 -4.28 -19.63
CA THR A 124 13.97 -2.97 -19.49
C THR A 124 15.47 -3.15 -19.20
N ALA A 125 15.83 -4.14 -18.38
CA ALA A 125 17.23 -4.47 -18.08
C ALA A 125 17.98 -5.05 -19.29
N GLU A 126 17.30 -5.80 -20.17
CA GLU A 126 17.91 -6.31 -21.41
C GLU A 126 18.16 -5.20 -22.45
N THR A 127 17.29 -4.20 -22.50
CA THR A 127 17.41 -3.07 -23.44
C THR A 127 18.56 -2.10 -23.09
N GLU A 128 18.91 -1.94 -21.80
CA GLU A 128 20.05 -1.14 -21.35
C GLU A 128 21.42 -1.74 -21.67
N THR A 129 21.49 -3.00 -22.15
CA THR A 129 22.77 -3.68 -22.46
C THR A 129 23.25 -3.55 -23.92
N VAL A 130 22.55 -2.78 -24.76
CA VAL A 130 22.98 -2.50 -26.14
C VAL A 130 24.00 -1.36 -26.18
N GLU A 131 25.28 -1.73 -26.12
CA GLU A 131 26.52 -1.08 -26.60
C GLU A 131 26.55 0.46 -26.73
N ILE A 132 27.23 1.10 -25.76
CA ILE A 132 27.97 2.35 -26.00
C ILE A 132 29.29 1.96 -26.69
N GLU A 133 29.45 2.33 -27.96
CA GLU A 133 30.77 2.33 -28.62
C GLU A 133 31.72 3.25 -27.83
N ALA A 134 32.84 2.68 -27.36
CA ALA A 134 33.85 3.40 -26.62
C ALA A 134 34.52 4.47 -27.50
N VAL A 135 34.22 5.74 -27.24
CA VAL A 135 35.05 6.87 -27.66
C VAL A 135 35.76 7.41 -26.42
N GLU A 136 37.07 7.21 -26.35
CA GLU A 136 37.95 7.79 -25.34
C GLU A 136 38.01 9.31 -25.50
N ILE A 137 37.61 10.07 -24.46
CA ILE A 137 38.00 11.48 -24.30
C ILE A 137 38.35 11.75 -22.84
N GLU A 138 39.46 12.48 -22.67
CA GLU A 138 40.16 12.84 -21.45
C GLU A 138 39.36 13.72 -20.47
N THR A 139 39.86 13.66 -19.23
CA THR A 139 39.42 14.27 -17.96
C THR A 139 39.07 15.76 -17.98
N ALA A 140 37.98 16.13 -17.30
CA ALA A 140 37.82 17.44 -16.65
C ALA A 140 36.89 17.35 -15.42
N GLU A 141 37.31 17.99 -14.33
CA GLU A 141 36.63 18.12 -13.04
C GLU A 141 35.29 18.87 -13.15
N ILE A 142 34.21 18.36 -12.55
CA ILE A 142 32.98 19.16 -12.34
C ILE A 142 32.38 18.90 -10.94
N GLU A 143 32.10 20.00 -10.27
CA GLU A 143 31.51 20.18 -8.95
C GLU A 143 30.05 19.69 -8.83
N ASN A 144 29.65 19.43 -7.58
CA ASN A 144 28.31 19.08 -7.09
C ASN A 144 27.15 19.73 -7.88
N GLN A 145 26.29 18.92 -8.49
CA GLN A 145 24.92 19.29 -8.85
C GLN A 145 23.93 18.22 -8.36
N GLU A 146 22.81 18.70 -7.83
CA GLU A 146 21.75 17.92 -7.22
C GLU A 146 21.19 16.89 -8.20
N GLU A 147 21.25 15.62 -7.81
CA GLU A 147 20.76 14.47 -8.55
C GLU A 147 19.22 14.51 -8.60
N SER A 148 18.67 15.12 -9.65
CA SER A 148 17.29 14.90 -10.07
C SER A 148 17.17 13.45 -10.53
N THR A 149 16.66 12.60 -9.63
CA THR A 149 16.35 11.21 -9.96
C THR A 149 15.14 11.19 -10.88
N GLU A 150 15.39 11.14 -12.18
CA GLU A 150 14.38 10.88 -13.21
C GLU A 150 13.77 9.50 -12.94
N VAL A 151 12.46 9.49 -12.71
CA VAL A 151 11.69 8.24 -12.67
C VAL A 151 11.47 7.85 -14.14
N PRO A 152 11.80 6.62 -14.57
CA PRO A 152 11.56 6.20 -15.94
C PRO A 152 10.08 6.38 -16.28
N SER A 153 9.82 7.07 -17.39
CA SER A 153 8.50 7.46 -17.89
C SER A 153 7.76 6.33 -18.62
N ASN A 154 8.07 5.07 -18.27
CA ASN A 154 7.27 3.94 -18.74
C ASN A 154 5.83 4.16 -18.29
N GLY A 155 4.90 3.97 -19.22
CA GLY A 155 3.55 4.50 -19.23
C GLY A 155 2.89 4.62 -17.86
N ASN A 156 2.14 5.70 -17.69
CA ASN A 156 1.35 6.10 -16.53
C ASN A 156 0.24 5.06 -16.17
N ILE A 157 0.64 3.80 -15.99
CA ILE A 157 -0.20 2.63 -15.78
C ILE A 157 0.22 2.07 -14.43
N GLY A 158 -0.74 2.03 -13.51
CA GLY A 158 -0.53 1.56 -12.16
C GLY A 158 -0.16 0.08 -12.09
N PRO A 159 0.03 -0.46 -10.87
CA PRO A 159 -0.40 0.13 -9.61
C PRO A 159 0.66 1.02 -8.95
N TRP A 160 0.17 1.98 -8.16
CA TRP A 160 1.00 2.83 -7.31
C TRP A 160 0.70 2.61 -5.84
N VAL A 161 1.71 2.82 -5.01
CA VAL A 161 1.56 3.03 -3.58
C VAL A 161 1.31 4.52 -3.36
N LEU A 162 0.07 4.85 -3.01
CA LEU A 162 -0.29 6.16 -2.50
C LEU A 162 0.27 6.33 -1.09
N VAL A 163 1.09 7.36 -0.91
CA VAL A 163 1.69 7.72 0.37
C VAL A 163 1.25 9.14 0.71
N ILE A 164 0.56 9.31 1.84
CA ILE A 164 0.15 10.64 2.35
C ILE A 164 0.62 10.78 3.79
N THR A 165 1.22 11.93 4.10
CA THR A 165 1.67 12.29 5.44
C THR A 165 0.61 13.06 6.21
N MET A 166 0.69 13.01 7.54
CA MET A 166 -0.17 13.80 8.41
C MET A 166 0.01 15.31 8.17
N GLY A 167 1.20 15.73 7.76
CA GLY A 167 1.53 17.12 7.39
C GLY A 167 1.07 17.57 6.00
N GLY A 168 0.22 16.81 5.30
CA GLY A 168 -0.39 17.27 4.05
C GLY A 168 0.47 17.11 2.80
N TYR A 169 1.51 16.27 2.85
CA TYR A 169 2.31 15.90 1.67
C TYR A 169 1.87 14.54 1.15
N GLY A 170 1.87 14.36 -0.17
CA GLY A 170 1.49 13.11 -0.79
C GLY A 170 2.25 12.84 -2.09
N LYS A 171 2.33 11.57 -2.45
CA LYS A 171 2.89 11.09 -3.72
C LYS A 171 2.33 9.73 -4.06
N ARG A 172 2.37 9.41 -5.35
CA ARG A 172 2.23 8.06 -5.88
C ARG A 172 3.63 7.51 -6.11
N VAL A 173 3.87 6.26 -5.70
CA VAL A 173 5.16 5.60 -5.90
C VAL A 173 4.92 4.31 -6.67
N PRO A 174 5.60 4.04 -7.78
CA PRO A 174 5.44 2.76 -8.48
C PRO A 174 5.65 1.57 -7.52
N VAL A 175 4.73 0.61 -7.55
CA VAL A 175 4.79 -0.57 -6.66
C VAL A 175 6.09 -1.35 -6.83
N ALA A 176 6.65 -1.40 -8.05
CA ALA A 176 7.94 -2.00 -8.37
C ALA A 176 9.09 -1.51 -7.46
N GLN A 177 9.06 -0.24 -7.03
CA GLN A 177 10.10 0.27 -6.13
C GLN A 177 10.11 -0.40 -4.76
N PHE A 178 9.00 -1.05 -4.35
CA PHE A 178 8.91 -1.83 -3.11
C PHE A 178 9.23 -3.30 -3.39
N ARG A 179 10.49 -3.61 -3.68
CA ARG A 179 10.94 -4.99 -3.93
C ARG A 179 10.49 -5.98 -2.84
N LEU A 180 10.30 -7.23 -3.24
CA LEU A 180 10.01 -8.33 -2.32
C LEU A 180 11.13 -8.53 -1.29
N GLN A 181 10.72 -8.81 -0.06
CA GLN A 181 11.57 -9.10 1.09
C GLN A 181 11.00 -10.27 1.89
N ASN A 182 11.79 -10.83 2.80
CA ASN A 182 11.28 -11.78 3.79
C ASN A 182 10.44 -11.06 4.84
N ARG A 183 9.32 -11.66 5.24
CA ARG A 183 8.47 -11.17 6.34
C ARG A 183 9.28 -10.96 7.62
N ALA A 184 8.81 -10.06 8.48
CA ALA A 184 9.41 -9.69 9.76
C ALA A 184 10.73 -8.91 9.65
N GLY A 185 11.16 -8.54 8.43
CA GLY A 185 12.20 -7.54 8.19
C GLY A 185 11.77 -6.12 8.56
N GLN A 186 12.68 -5.14 8.42
CA GLN A 186 12.40 -3.73 8.71
C GLN A 186 11.65 -3.00 7.59
N GLY A 187 11.65 -3.54 6.38
CA GLY A 187 11.11 -2.84 5.22
C GLY A 187 12.10 -1.85 4.59
N LEU A 188 11.60 -1.15 3.58
CA LEU A 188 12.25 -0.05 2.87
C LEU A 188 11.61 1.27 3.27
N MET A 189 12.35 2.38 3.15
CA MET A 189 11.76 3.71 3.32
C MET A 189 10.74 3.97 2.20
N ALA A 190 9.54 4.41 2.56
CA ALA A 190 8.45 4.76 1.65
C ALA A 190 8.41 6.27 1.33
N THR A 191 8.86 7.12 2.27
CA THR A 191 8.92 8.57 2.05
C THR A 191 9.99 9.25 2.88
N LYS A 192 10.54 10.35 2.35
CA LYS A 192 11.34 11.31 3.10
C LYS A 192 10.42 12.41 3.64
N PHE A 193 10.17 12.40 4.94
CA PHE A 193 9.36 13.44 5.58
C PHE A 193 9.95 14.85 5.42
N LYS A 194 9.11 15.84 5.07
CA LYS A 194 9.52 17.24 4.92
C LYS A 194 10.06 17.81 6.24
N ASN A 195 9.33 17.58 7.33
CA ASN A 195 9.69 18.09 8.66
C ASN A 195 9.97 16.94 9.64
N ARG A 196 11.17 16.36 9.55
CA ARG A 196 11.59 15.26 10.43
C ARG A 196 11.72 15.68 11.90
N LYS A 197 12.05 16.95 12.16
CA LYS A 197 12.15 17.51 13.52
C LYS A 197 10.77 17.77 14.13
N GLY A 198 9.77 18.12 13.31
CA GLY A 198 8.36 18.28 13.69
C GLY A 198 7.57 16.98 13.84
N LYS A 199 8.23 15.81 13.73
CA LYS A 199 7.62 14.47 13.86
C LYS A 199 6.49 14.20 12.86
N ASP A 200 6.62 14.68 11.61
CA ASP A 200 5.71 14.24 10.54
C ASP A 200 5.75 12.71 10.39
N LYS A 201 4.60 12.14 10.03
CA LYS A 201 4.31 10.71 10.05
C LYS A 201 3.39 10.38 8.89
N LEU A 202 3.30 9.11 8.52
CA LEU A 202 2.32 8.69 7.51
C LEU A 202 0.90 8.79 8.08
N ALA A 203 0.00 9.39 7.32
CA ALA A 203 -1.44 9.26 7.53
C ALA A 203 -1.93 7.95 6.91
N THR A 204 -1.46 7.62 5.70
CA THR A 204 -1.82 6.38 5.00
C THR A 204 -0.72 5.88 4.06
N LEU A 205 -0.75 4.58 3.80
CA LEU A 205 -0.02 3.90 2.73
C LEU A 205 -0.97 2.86 2.13
N ARG A 206 -1.36 3.04 0.87
CA ARG A 206 -2.37 2.21 0.19
C ARG A 206 -2.00 1.97 -1.26
N ILE A 207 -2.37 0.82 -1.80
CA ILE A 207 -2.28 0.57 -3.24
C ILE A 207 -3.49 1.22 -3.92
N VAL A 208 -3.23 1.95 -5.00
CA VAL A 208 -4.20 2.54 -5.92
C VAL A 208 -3.88 2.02 -7.33
N ASN A 209 -4.92 1.61 -8.05
CA ASN A 209 -4.74 0.89 -9.30
C ASN A 209 -5.07 1.77 -10.50
N ASN A 210 -6.14 2.57 -10.37
CA ASN A 210 -6.65 3.37 -11.46
C ASN A 210 -6.32 4.84 -11.24
N ASP A 211 -6.10 5.55 -12.35
CA ASP A 211 -5.81 6.98 -12.32
C ASP A 211 -7.05 7.81 -11.98
N ASP A 212 -8.24 7.28 -12.26
CA ASP A 212 -9.53 7.89 -11.94
C ASP A 212 -9.99 7.64 -10.50
N ASP A 213 -9.27 6.80 -9.73
CA ASP A 213 -9.55 6.59 -8.32
C ASP A 213 -9.56 7.95 -7.61
N GLU A 214 -10.51 8.17 -6.72
CA GLU A 214 -10.54 9.36 -5.88
C GLU A 214 -10.28 8.99 -4.43
N ILE A 215 -9.76 9.96 -3.68
CA ILE A 215 -9.58 9.83 -2.25
C ILE A 215 -10.33 10.92 -1.50
N MET A 216 -10.83 10.56 -0.33
CA MET A 216 -11.28 11.50 0.68
C MET A 216 -10.25 11.57 1.81
N MET A 217 -9.85 12.79 2.16
CA MET A 217 -8.98 13.07 3.30
C MET A 217 -9.75 13.85 4.35
N VAL A 218 -9.55 13.50 5.62
CA VAL A 218 -10.15 14.21 6.77
C VAL A 218 -9.07 14.66 7.75
N THR A 219 -9.18 15.91 8.21
CA THR A 219 -8.26 16.49 9.20
C THR A 219 -8.80 16.39 10.63
N ASN A 220 -7.96 16.68 11.62
CA ASN A 220 -8.37 16.73 13.03
C ASN A 220 -9.41 17.82 13.31
N ARG A 221 -9.41 18.90 12.51
CA ARG A 221 -10.41 19.98 12.60
C ARG A 221 -11.73 19.66 11.86
N GLY A 222 -11.85 18.46 11.30
CA GLY A 222 -13.06 18.04 10.59
C GLY A 222 -13.17 18.58 9.17
N ILE A 223 -12.08 19.09 8.59
CA ILE A 223 -12.06 19.48 7.18
C ILE A 223 -11.98 18.21 6.33
N ILE A 224 -12.91 18.07 5.39
CA ILE A 224 -12.95 16.95 4.46
C ILE A 224 -12.71 17.48 3.05
N ILE A 225 -11.79 16.83 2.32
CA ILE A 225 -11.53 17.13 0.90
C ILE A 225 -11.59 15.85 0.08
N ARG A 226 -12.10 15.96 -1.15
CA ARG A 226 -12.08 14.92 -2.19
C ARG A 226 -11.05 15.32 -3.25
N GLN A 227 -10.20 14.39 -3.68
CA GLN A 227 -9.16 14.66 -4.68
C GLN A 227 -8.92 13.42 -5.53
N ALA A 228 -8.77 13.61 -6.85
CA ALA A 228 -8.35 12.56 -7.77
C ALA A 228 -6.92 12.08 -7.48
N VAL A 229 -6.71 10.77 -7.54
CA VAL A 229 -5.41 10.13 -7.32
C VAL A 229 -4.41 10.57 -8.38
N ASN A 230 -4.82 10.72 -9.65
CA ASN A 230 -3.96 11.20 -10.73
C ASN A 230 -3.39 12.60 -10.50
N ALA A 231 -4.09 13.47 -9.75
CA ALA A 231 -3.62 14.81 -9.43
C ALA A 231 -2.45 14.83 -8.44
N ILE A 232 -2.15 13.70 -7.79
CA ILE A 232 -1.01 13.54 -6.88
C ILE A 232 0.19 13.05 -7.69
N SER A 233 1.32 13.75 -7.63
CA SER A 233 2.48 13.43 -8.47
C SER A 233 3.08 12.04 -8.20
N ILE A 234 3.51 11.38 -9.28
CA ILE A 234 4.32 10.16 -9.22
C ILE A 234 5.76 10.54 -8.90
N GLN A 235 6.34 9.94 -7.88
CA GLN A 235 7.70 10.22 -7.41
C GLN A 235 8.35 8.97 -6.80
N SER A 236 9.68 9.00 -6.66
CA SER A 236 10.43 7.92 -6.01
C SER A 236 10.12 7.78 -4.52
N ARG A 237 10.46 6.62 -3.95
CA ARG A 237 10.37 6.37 -2.49
C ARG A 237 11.16 7.38 -1.64
N SER A 238 12.32 7.85 -2.12
CA SER A 238 13.19 8.80 -1.41
C SER A 238 12.74 10.26 -1.50
N ALA A 239 11.83 10.59 -2.42
CA ALA A 239 11.23 11.91 -2.52
C ALA A 239 10.30 12.24 -1.34
N THR A 240 9.98 13.51 -1.15
CA THR A 240 9.07 13.97 -0.10
C THR A 240 7.59 13.93 -0.51
N GLY A 241 7.29 14.08 -1.79
CA GLY A 241 5.93 14.32 -2.27
C GLY A 241 5.61 15.79 -2.45
N VAL A 242 4.46 16.03 -3.09
CA VAL A 242 3.86 17.35 -3.29
C VAL A 242 2.88 17.67 -2.18
N ARG A 243 2.54 18.94 -2.01
CA ARG A 243 1.52 19.33 -1.02
C ARG A 243 0.13 19.00 -1.58
N VAL A 244 -0.55 18.04 -0.95
CA VAL A 244 -1.93 17.63 -1.30
C VAL A 244 -2.97 18.43 -0.53
N GLN A 245 -2.63 18.90 0.67
CA GLN A 245 -3.49 19.77 1.47
C GLN A 245 -2.66 20.81 2.20
N ARG A 246 -3.12 22.06 2.20
CA ARG A 246 -2.61 23.09 3.12
C ARG A 246 -3.34 22.93 4.44
N LEU A 247 -2.57 22.88 5.52
CA LEU A 247 -3.07 22.69 6.88
C LEU A 247 -2.73 23.93 7.69
N ASP A 248 -3.63 24.32 8.57
CA ASP A 248 -3.38 25.34 9.57
C ASP A 248 -2.38 24.85 10.63
N GLU A 249 -1.90 25.76 11.48
CA GLU A 249 -1.12 25.39 12.65
C GLU A 249 -1.88 24.38 13.53
N GLU A 250 -1.17 23.34 13.96
CA GLU A 250 -1.69 22.23 14.78
C GLU A 250 -2.77 21.34 14.12
N ASP A 251 -3.15 21.59 12.86
CA ASP A 251 -3.99 20.65 12.11
C ASP A 251 -3.16 19.53 11.47
N ALA A 252 -3.79 18.38 11.24
CA ALA A 252 -3.16 17.22 10.63
C ALA A 252 -4.19 16.36 9.92
N ILE A 253 -3.78 15.74 8.81
CA ILE A 253 -4.57 14.68 8.16
C ILE A 253 -4.62 13.48 9.11
N ASN A 254 -5.83 13.07 9.46
CA ASN A 254 -6.10 11.96 10.37
C ASN A 254 -6.51 10.69 9.64
N GLY A 255 -7.30 10.83 8.57
CA GLY A 255 -7.85 9.71 7.82
C GLY A 255 -7.79 9.95 6.32
N VAL A 256 -7.53 8.87 5.58
CA VAL A 256 -7.62 8.84 4.12
C VAL A 256 -8.35 7.58 3.70
N ALA A 257 -9.35 7.72 2.85
CA ALA A 257 -10.11 6.62 2.26
C ALA A 257 -10.14 6.75 0.75
N ILE A 258 -10.16 5.62 0.04
CA ILE A 258 -10.45 5.58 -1.40
C ILE A 258 -11.96 5.67 -1.54
N VAL A 259 -12.43 6.51 -2.46
CA VAL A 259 -13.83 6.66 -2.82
C VAL A 259 -14.17 5.48 -3.74
N PRO A 260 -15.15 4.64 -3.39
CA PRO A 260 -15.63 3.61 -4.33
C PRO A 260 -16.12 4.28 -5.62
N PRO A 261 -15.87 3.69 -6.80
CA PRO A 261 -16.42 4.21 -8.04
C PRO A 261 -17.95 4.26 -7.93
N ASP A 262 -18.55 5.33 -8.46
CA ASP A 262 -20.00 5.44 -8.50
C ASP A 262 -20.54 4.24 -9.31
N ALA A 263 -21.43 3.45 -8.71
CA ALA A 263 -22.15 2.42 -9.44
C ALA A 263 -23.05 3.16 -10.44
N VAL A 264 -22.59 3.30 -11.68
CA VAL A 264 -23.43 3.85 -12.74
C VAL A 264 -24.57 2.86 -12.92
N ASP A 265 -25.78 3.33 -12.65
CA ASP A 265 -27.02 2.60 -12.73
C ASP A 265 -27.16 1.87 -14.08
N ASP A 266 -27.20 0.53 -14.05
CA ASP A 266 -27.82 -0.30 -15.09
C ASP A 266 -29.34 -0.05 -15.09
N VAL A 267 -29.77 1.18 -15.37
CA VAL A 267 -31.15 1.46 -15.75
C VAL A 267 -31.18 1.29 -17.26
N GLU A 268 -31.35 0.05 -17.70
CA GLU A 268 -31.88 -0.24 -19.03
C GLU A 268 -33.22 0.50 -19.13
N VAL A 269 -33.21 1.62 -19.87
CA VAL A 269 -34.43 2.26 -20.33
C VAL A 269 -35.05 1.27 -21.31
N LEU A 270 -36.01 0.48 -20.84
CA LEU A 270 -36.92 -0.25 -21.70
C LEU A 270 -37.68 0.79 -22.54
N GLU A 271 -37.24 1.03 -23.78
CA GLU A 271 -38.04 1.74 -24.76
C GLU A 271 -39.32 0.94 -24.99
N GLU A 272 -40.45 1.53 -24.60
CA GLU A 272 -41.78 1.04 -24.92
C GLU A 272 -41.92 0.99 -26.45
N ALA A 273 -42.15 -0.22 -26.98
CA ALA A 273 -42.52 -0.40 -28.38
C ALA A 273 -43.99 0.04 -28.56
N GLU A 274 -44.20 1.10 -29.35
CA GLU A 274 -45.48 1.38 -30.03
C GLU A 274 -45.69 0.47 -31.25
#